data_AF-A0A923Q0D3-F1
#
_entry.id   AF-A0A923Q0D3-F1
#
_cell.length_a   1.000
_cell.length_b   1.000
_cell.length_c   1.000
_cell.angle_alpha   90.00
_cell.angle_beta   90.00
_cell.angle_gamma   90.00
#
_symmetry.space_group_name_H-M   'P 1'
#
loop_
_entity.id
_entity.type
_entity.pdbx_description
1 polymer ?
#
loop_
_entity_poly.entity_id
_entity_poly.type
_entity_poly.pdbx_seq_one_letter_code
_entity_poly.pdbx_strand_id
1 'polypeptide(L)'
;TAAGQNVTSASHMGSKYIEASNLTGGGVSSICNANFQDNLNLFTQKITNSLKNITLECAPAPISSLLVKVGGATAARGTDYSVSGAALSFTQAVVQGTRIEMSYMCP
;
A
#
# COMPACT_ATOMS: atom_id res chain seq x y z
N THR A 1 -34.80 13.07 19.52
CA THR A 1 -35.23 11.66 19.65
C THR A 1 -35.11 11.03 18.28
N ALA A 2 -34.25 10.01 18.16
CA ALA A 2 -33.98 9.30 16.92
C ALA A 2 -35.19 8.44 16.53
N ALA A 3 -35.61 8.53 15.27
CA ALA A 3 -36.48 7.55 14.65
C ALA A 3 -35.70 6.94 13.48
N GLY A 4 -35.31 5.69 13.66
CA GLY A 4 -34.43 4.96 12.76
C GLY A 4 -35.02 4.81 11.36
N GLN A 5 -34.18 5.03 10.35
CA GLN A 5 -34.48 4.59 9.00
C GLN A 5 -34.36 3.08 8.93
N ASN A 6 -35.50 2.41 8.91
CA ASN A 6 -35.64 0.99 8.60
C ASN A 6 -35.44 0.81 7.08
N VAL A 7 -34.19 0.58 6.64
CA VAL A 7 -33.86 0.33 5.23
C VAL A 7 -33.95 -1.16 4.95
N THR A 8 -35.16 -1.69 4.82
CA THR A 8 -35.43 -3.06 4.35
C THR A 8 -35.62 -3.06 2.84
N SER A 9 -34.52 -2.99 2.10
CA SER A 9 -34.40 -3.61 0.79
C SER A 9 -33.00 -4.19 0.69
N ALA A 10 -32.89 -5.46 1.07
CA ALA A 10 -31.66 -6.23 1.19
C ALA A 10 -31.00 -6.62 -0.15
N SER A 11 -31.43 -6.01 -1.26
CA SER A 11 -30.82 -6.24 -2.57
C SER A 11 -29.62 -5.32 -2.74
N HIS A 12 -28.43 -5.86 -2.46
CA HIS A 12 -27.11 -5.37 -2.89
C HIS A 12 -26.47 -4.20 -2.11
N MET A 13 -26.43 -4.22 -0.77
CA MET A 13 -25.17 -3.76 -0.16
C MET A 13 -24.07 -4.58 -0.87
N GLY A 14 -23.15 -3.93 -1.56
CA GLY A 14 -22.18 -4.56 -2.47
C GLY A 14 -21.16 -5.44 -1.75
N SER A 15 -21.61 -6.35 -0.88
CA SER A 15 -20.82 -7.24 -0.04
C SER A 15 -19.87 -8.09 -0.86
N LYS A 16 -20.27 -8.51 -2.06
CA LYS A 16 -19.38 -9.20 -3.01
C LYS A 16 -18.29 -8.28 -3.58
N TYR A 17 -18.61 -7.02 -3.85
CA TYR A 17 -17.61 -6.03 -4.24
C TYR A 17 -16.68 -5.69 -3.07
N ILE A 18 -17.20 -5.60 -1.84
CA ILE A 18 -16.42 -5.37 -0.62
C ILE A 18 -15.48 -6.56 -0.38
N GLU A 19 -16.00 -7.79 -0.43
CA GLU A 19 -15.24 -9.03 -0.28
C GLU A 19 -14.10 -9.12 -1.31
N ALA A 20 -14.42 -8.93 -2.60
CA ALA A 20 -13.44 -8.95 -3.68
C ALA A 20 -12.40 -7.82 -3.56
N SER A 21 -12.84 -6.60 -3.22
CA SER A 21 -11.94 -5.45 -3.05
C SER A 21 -11.03 -5.63 -1.84
N ASN A 22 -11.52 -6.22 -0.74
CA ASN A 22 -10.69 -6.53 0.42
C ASN A 22 -9.61 -7.57 0.10
N LEU A 23 -9.91 -8.57 -0.73
CA LEU A 23 -8.92 -9.58 -1.16
C LEU A 23 -7.78 -8.97 -1.99
N THR A 24 -8.03 -7.87 -2.71
CA THR A 24 -7.01 -7.16 -3.50
C THR A 24 -6.44 -5.93 -2.80
N GLY A 25 -6.84 -5.66 -1.56
CA GLY A 25 -6.45 -4.46 -0.83
C GLY A 25 -7.06 -3.16 -1.37
N GLY A 26 -8.10 -3.26 -2.20
CA GLY A 26 -8.90 -2.13 -2.71
C GLY A 26 -9.81 -1.50 -1.66
N GLY A 27 -10.62 -0.53 -2.08
CA GLY A 27 -11.67 0.09 -1.27
C GLY A 27 -13.01 0.11 -2.02
N VAL A 28 -14.11 0.03 -1.29
CA VAL A 28 -15.47 0.20 -1.82
C VAL A 28 -16.18 1.22 -0.94
N SER A 29 -16.92 2.14 -1.56
CA SER A 29 -17.77 3.08 -0.82
C SER A 29 -19.07 3.36 -1.55
N SER A 30 -20.00 4.01 -0.85
CA SER A 30 -21.34 4.35 -1.35
C SER A 30 -21.41 5.79 -1.85
N ILE A 31 -21.99 6.00 -3.03
CA ILE A 31 -22.30 7.34 -3.56
C ILE A 31 -23.32 8.09 -2.70
N CYS A 32 -24.12 7.36 -1.90
CA CYS A 32 -25.12 7.92 -1.00
C CYS A 32 -24.52 8.30 0.38
N ASN A 33 -23.20 8.28 0.54
CA ASN A 33 -22.56 8.71 1.78
C ASN A 33 -22.86 10.19 2.05
N ALA A 34 -23.25 10.52 3.28
CA ALA A 34 -23.50 11.90 3.72
C ALA A 34 -22.28 12.81 3.52
N ASN A 35 -21.07 12.24 3.58
CA ASN A 35 -19.83 12.94 3.27
C ASN A 35 -19.07 12.23 2.14
N PHE A 36 -19.36 12.64 0.92
CA PHE A 36 -18.70 12.09 -0.28
C PHE A 36 -17.18 12.32 -0.28
N GLN A 37 -16.67 13.30 0.47
CA GLN A 37 -15.23 13.54 0.61
C GLN A 37 -14.49 12.34 1.20
N ASP A 38 -15.12 11.57 2.08
CA ASP A 38 -14.51 10.38 2.67
C ASP A 38 -14.28 9.29 1.61
N ASN A 39 -15.17 9.22 0.62
CA ASN A 39 -15.01 8.33 -0.53
C ASN A 39 -13.82 8.77 -1.38
N LEU A 40 -13.71 10.07 -1.68
CA LEU A 40 -12.60 10.61 -2.45
C LEU A 40 -11.27 10.41 -1.74
N ASN A 41 -11.23 10.53 -0.41
CA ASN A 41 -10.04 10.27 0.40
C ASN A 41 -9.68 8.78 0.40
N LEU A 42 -10.67 7.88 0.52
CA LEU A 42 -10.47 6.44 0.40
C LEU A 42 -9.84 6.09 -0.95
N PHE A 43 -10.42 6.58 -2.05
CA PHE A 43 -9.89 6.32 -3.39
C PHE A 43 -8.52 6.95 -3.60
N THR A 44 -8.31 8.19 -3.15
CA THR A 44 -7.01 8.85 -3.23
C THR A 44 -5.95 8.04 -2.50
N GLN A 45 -6.20 7.60 -1.27
CA GLN A 45 -5.25 6.80 -0.49
C GLN A 45 -4.98 5.43 -1.11
N LYS A 46 -6.01 4.78 -1.68
CA LYS A 46 -5.88 3.49 -2.37
C LYS A 46 -5.15 3.62 -3.72
N ILE A 47 -5.33 4.73 -4.43
CA ILE A 47 -4.61 5.06 -5.67
C ILE A 47 -3.16 5.44 -5.36
N THR A 48 -2.93 6.18 -4.28
CA THR A 48 -1.59 6.53 -3.78
C THR A 48 -1.04 5.44 -2.84
N ASN A 49 -1.43 4.19 -3.05
CA ASN A 49 -0.83 3.05 -2.36
C ASN A 49 0.67 3.16 -2.60
N SER A 50 1.41 3.41 -1.52
CA SER A 50 2.83 3.67 -1.61
C SER A 50 3.55 2.78 -0.64
N LEU A 51 4.59 2.12 -1.13
CA LEU A 51 5.38 1.18 -0.37
C LEU A 51 6.48 1.94 0.33
N LYS A 52 6.38 2.04 1.66
CA LYS A 52 7.39 2.68 2.50
C LYS A 52 8.47 1.71 2.95
N ASN A 53 8.09 0.45 3.19
CA ASN A 53 8.97 -0.55 3.80
C ASN A 53 8.87 -1.87 3.03
N ILE A 54 9.98 -2.60 2.96
CA ILE A 54 10.08 -3.96 2.43
C ILE A 54 10.84 -4.80 3.45
N THR A 55 10.31 -5.98 3.73
CA THR A 55 11.06 -7.00 4.48
C THR A 55 11.78 -7.90 3.49
N LEU A 56 13.10 -7.94 3.58
CA LEU A 56 13.96 -8.86 2.85
C LEU A 56 13.89 -10.26 3.45
N GLU A 57 14.32 -11.27 2.71
CA GLU A 57 14.35 -12.66 3.19
C GLU A 57 15.36 -12.83 4.35
N CYS A 58 16.46 -12.09 4.30
CA CYS A 58 17.55 -12.12 5.26
C CYS A 58 18.13 -10.71 5.44
N ALA A 59 18.95 -10.52 6.48
CA ALA A 59 19.77 -9.32 6.59
C ALA A 59 20.94 -9.40 5.58
N PRO A 60 21.10 -8.43 4.65
CA PRO A 60 22.17 -8.50 3.65
C PRO A 60 23.57 -8.52 4.27
N ALA A 61 24.39 -9.50 3.87
CA ALA A 61 25.75 -9.69 4.37
C ALA A 61 26.73 -10.00 3.21
N PRO A 62 27.76 -9.16 2.97
CA PRO A 62 27.98 -7.85 3.58
C PRO A 62 26.87 -6.87 3.18
N ILE A 63 26.64 -5.83 3.99
CA ILE A 63 25.59 -4.83 3.72
C ILE A 63 25.76 -4.11 2.37
N SER A 64 26.99 -4.05 1.86
CA SER A 64 27.35 -3.50 0.55
C SER A 64 26.91 -4.38 -0.64
N SER A 65 26.50 -5.63 -0.40
CA SER A 65 25.95 -6.51 -1.44
C SER A 65 24.57 -6.08 -1.91
N LEU A 66 23.86 -5.26 -1.12
CA LEU A 66 22.51 -4.81 -1.44
C LEU A 66 22.53 -3.71 -2.51
N LEU A 67 22.05 -4.05 -3.70
CA LEU A 67 21.72 -3.14 -4.79
C LEU A 67 20.21 -2.96 -4.88
N VAL A 68 19.74 -1.71 -4.93
CA VAL A 68 18.32 -1.37 -5.05
C VAL A 68 18.13 -0.46 -6.26
N LYS A 69 17.17 -0.82 -7.13
CA LYS A 69 16.69 0.06 -8.20
C LYS A 69 15.21 0.30 -8.04
N VAL A 70 14.79 1.56 -8.15
CA VAL A 70 13.40 2.00 -8.07
C VAL A 70 13.06 2.72 -9.37
N GLY A 71 12.10 2.19 -10.13
CA GLY A 71 11.72 2.77 -11.43
C GLY A 71 12.86 2.75 -12.46
N GLY A 72 13.82 1.82 -12.32
CA GLY A 72 14.99 1.71 -13.19
C GLY A 72 16.20 2.56 -12.77
N ALA A 73 16.06 3.48 -11.81
CA ALA A 73 17.17 4.26 -11.26
C ALA A 73 17.78 3.58 -10.03
N THR A 74 19.10 3.60 -9.89
CA THR A 74 19.79 3.11 -8.69
C THR A 74 19.50 4.02 -7.51
N ALA A 75 18.92 3.47 -6.45
CA ALA A 75 18.70 4.19 -5.20
C ALA A 75 19.97 4.15 -4.35
N ALA A 76 20.26 5.23 -3.63
CA ALA A 76 21.42 5.33 -2.76
C ALA A 76 21.04 5.10 -1.28
N ARG A 77 21.81 4.23 -0.60
CA ARG A 77 21.64 3.94 0.82
C ARG A 77 22.00 5.17 1.67
N GLY A 78 21.17 5.49 2.65
CA GLY A 78 21.33 6.64 3.54
C GLY A 78 20.62 7.91 3.06
N THR A 79 20.37 8.03 1.75
CA THR A 79 19.60 9.14 1.16
C THR A 79 18.20 8.68 0.77
N ASP A 80 18.11 7.64 -0.05
CA ASP A 80 16.85 7.19 -0.65
C ASP A 80 16.21 6.03 0.12
N TYR A 81 17.03 5.26 0.83
CA TYR A 81 16.56 4.19 1.70
C TYR A 81 17.54 3.88 2.84
N SER A 82 17.04 3.25 3.90
CA SER A 82 17.83 2.72 5.02
C SER A 82 17.53 1.24 5.22
N VAL A 83 18.44 0.53 5.90
CA VAL A 83 18.32 -0.90 6.18
C VAL A 83 18.64 -1.16 7.65
N SER A 84 17.79 -1.91 8.32
CA SER A 84 17.97 -2.37 9.70
C SER A 84 17.58 -3.85 9.79
N GLY A 85 18.57 -4.73 9.98
CA GLY A 85 18.37 -6.18 9.86
C GLY A 85 17.90 -6.55 8.46
N ALA A 86 16.75 -7.25 8.38
CA ALA A 86 16.09 -7.58 7.12
C ALA A 86 15.07 -6.50 6.66
N ALA A 87 14.86 -5.44 7.43
CA ALA A 87 13.91 -4.39 7.06
C ALA A 87 14.59 -3.29 6.24
N LEU A 88 14.04 -3.00 5.06
CA LEU A 88 14.42 -1.89 4.18
C LEU A 88 13.32 -0.84 4.20
N SER A 89 13.69 0.42 4.46
CA SER A 89 12.74 1.54 4.53
C SER A 89 13.14 2.62 3.53
N PHE A 90 12.26 2.97 2.62
CA PHE A 90 12.47 4.08 1.67
C PHE A 90 12.25 5.43 2.36
N THR A 91 13.08 6.42 2.05
CA THR A 91 12.94 7.79 2.55
C THR A 91 11.69 8.46 1.97
N GLN A 92 11.41 8.23 0.70
CA GLN A 92 10.13 8.59 0.05
C GLN A 92 9.33 7.33 -0.25
N ALA A 93 8.02 7.39 -0.05
CA ALA A 93 7.17 6.23 -0.31
C ALA A 93 7.12 5.93 -1.82
N VAL A 94 7.34 4.67 -2.20
CA VAL A 94 7.38 4.27 -3.61
C VAL A 94 5.95 4.10 -4.12
N VAL A 95 5.54 4.88 -5.12
CA VAL A 95 4.18 4.85 -5.67
C VAL A 95 3.88 3.50 -6.34
N GLN A 96 2.66 2.99 -6.16
CA GLN A 96 2.18 1.77 -6.82
C GLN A 96 2.43 1.79 -8.34
N GLY A 97 2.78 0.62 -8.88
CA GLY A 97 3.15 0.47 -10.30
C GLY A 97 4.63 0.72 -10.59
N THR A 98 5.37 1.30 -9.64
CA THR A 98 6.83 1.43 -9.75
C THR A 98 7.49 0.07 -9.55
N ARG A 99 8.32 -0.35 -10.51
CA ARG A 99 9.11 -1.58 -10.40
C ARG A 99 10.28 -1.36 -9.46
N ILE A 100 10.41 -2.25 -8.48
CA ILE A 100 11.53 -2.29 -7.54
C ILE A 100 12.33 -3.55 -7.85
N GLU A 101 13.63 -3.39 -8.11
CA GLU A 101 14.55 -4.50 -8.31
C GLU A 101 15.59 -4.47 -7.19
N MET A 102 15.77 -5.61 -6.52
CA MET A 102 16.72 -5.75 -5.43
C MET A 102 17.57 -6.98 -5.66
N SER A 103 18.86 -6.87 -5.38
CA SER A 103 19.81 -7.97 -5.38
C SER A 103 20.68 -7.85 -4.14
N TYR A 104 20.85 -8.93 -3.38
CA TYR A 104 21.67 -8.98 -2.18
C TYR A 104 22.12 -10.41 -1.90
N MET A 105 23.19 -10.54 -1.11
CA MET A 105 23.67 -11.83 -0.64
C MET A 105 23.16 -12.07 0.79
N CYS A 106 22.65 -13.28 1.04
CA CYS A 106 22.38 -13.74 2.39
C CYS A 106 23.65 -14.33 3.02
N PRO A 107 23.79 -14.19 4.35
CA PRO A 107 24.84 -14.86 5.12
C PRO A 107 24.71 -16.39 5.09
#